data_AF-A0A392NFE3-F1
#
_entry.id   AF-A0A392NFE3-F1
#
_cell.length_a   1.000
_cell.length_b   1.000
_cell.length_c   1.000
_cell.angle_alpha   90.00
_cell.angle_beta   90.00
_cell.angle_gamma   90.00
#
_symmetry.space_group_name_H-M   'P 1'
#
loop_
_entity.id
_entity.type
_entity.pdbx_description
1 polymer ?
#
loop_
_entity_poly.entity_id
_entity_poly.type
_entity_poly.pdbx_seq_one_letter_code
_entity_poly.pdbx_strand_id
1 'polypeptide(L)'
;DGLVKCEKWIGGESGDDRQAVESKSEWWLKRLIGRTKKVTVDWPFPFNENKLFVLTLSAGLEGYHFNVDGRHVASFPYRTGFTLEDATGLTVKGNIDVHSIFAASLPSTHPSISPQQHLEFSARWRAPPLPEFGVELFIGILSAGNHFAERMAVRKSWMQHSLIKSSEVVARFFVALHHKIEINSELKKEAEFFGDIVIVPYMDNYDLVVLKTVAICEYGVHTVAAGNIMKGDDDTFVRVDAVINE
;
A
#
# COMPACT_ATOMS: atom_id res chain seq x y z
N ASP A 1 -4.82 -14.49 -8.52
CA ASP A 1 -5.50 -14.10 -9.79
C ASP A 1 -5.73 -15.28 -10.77
N GLY A 2 -5.56 -16.53 -10.32
CA GLY A 2 -6.01 -17.72 -11.07
C GLY A 2 -5.10 -18.15 -12.23
N LEU A 3 -3.96 -17.47 -12.43
CA LEU A 3 -2.95 -17.87 -13.43
C LEU A 3 -2.10 -19.03 -12.91
N VAL A 4 -1.72 -19.93 -13.81
CA VAL A 4 -0.92 -21.11 -13.47
C VAL A 4 0.50 -20.70 -13.06
N LYS A 5 1.09 -21.41 -12.09
CA LYS A 5 2.46 -21.09 -11.59
C LYS A 5 3.53 -21.38 -12.63
N CYS A 6 3.45 -22.52 -13.30
CA CYS A 6 4.27 -22.85 -14.46
C CYS A 6 3.41 -23.65 -15.42
N GLU A 7 3.46 -23.32 -16.71
CA GLU A 7 2.95 -24.24 -17.73
C GLU A 7 3.85 -25.48 -17.80
N LYS A 8 3.27 -26.64 -18.09
CA LYS A 8 4.04 -27.87 -18.31
C LYS A 8 4.66 -27.80 -19.70
N TRP A 9 5.99 -27.90 -19.76
CA TRP A 9 6.77 -27.90 -21.00
C TRP A 9 7.42 -29.26 -21.21
N ILE A 10 7.54 -29.67 -22.47
CA ILE A 10 8.36 -30.83 -22.82
C ILE A 10 9.83 -30.41 -22.66
N GLY A 11 10.49 -30.94 -21.62
CA GLY A 11 11.93 -30.72 -21.39
C GLY A 11 12.40 -30.81 -19.93
N GLY A 12 11.50 -30.81 -18.94
CA GLY A 12 11.84 -31.13 -17.54
C GLY A 12 11.76 -32.63 -17.31
N GLU A 13 12.89 -33.25 -16.94
CA GLU A 13 12.96 -34.67 -16.65
C GLU A 13 11.94 -35.11 -15.58
N SER A 14 11.37 -36.29 -15.82
CA SER A 14 10.78 -37.17 -14.82
C SER A 14 9.40 -36.83 -14.26
N GLY A 15 8.40 -37.56 -14.79
CA GLY A 15 7.63 -38.50 -13.98
C GLY A 15 6.60 -37.90 -13.03
N ASP A 16 5.34 -37.98 -13.47
CA ASP A 16 4.11 -38.08 -12.67
C ASP A 16 3.96 -37.16 -11.44
N ASP A 17 2.96 -36.27 -11.49
CA ASP A 17 1.76 -36.57 -10.70
C ASP A 17 0.54 -35.73 -11.09
N ARG A 18 -0.60 -36.40 -11.00
CA ARG A 18 -1.90 -36.03 -11.54
C ARG A 18 -2.78 -35.44 -10.44
N GLN A 19 -3.00 -34.14 -10.42
CA GLN A 19 -4.18 -33.55 -9.80
C GLN A 19 -4.76 -32.47 -10.71
N ALA A 20 -5.95 -32.77 -11.25
CA ALA A 20 -6.75 -31.85 -12.05
C ALA A 20 -7.55 -30.97 -11.10
N VAL A 21 -7.34 -29.65 -11.14
CA VAL A 21 -8.22 -28.68 -10.49
C VAL A 21 -9.27 -28.27 -11.51
N GLU A 22 -10.49 -28.81 -11.36
CA GLU A 22 -11.65 -28.46 -12.16
C GLU A 22 -12.06 -27.00 -11.90
N SER A 23 -12.09 -26.18 -12.95
CA SER A 23 -12.66 -24.83 -12.93
C SER A 23 -13.96 -24.81 -13.74
N LYS A 24 -14.97 -24.09 -13.24
CA LYS A 24 -16.42 -24.08 -13.56
C LYS A 24 -16.80 -23.76 -15.02
N SER A 25 -16.26 -24.53 -15.95
CA SER A 25 -16.51 -24.46 -17.40
C SER A 25 -17.16 -25.73 -17.96
N GLU A 26 -17.29 -26.78 -17.13
CA GLU A 26 -17.69 -28.11 -17.58
C GLU A 26 -19.18 -28.27 -17.96
N TRP A 27 -20.03 -27.28 -17.71
CA TRP A 27 -21.47 -27.45 -17.95
C TRP A 27 -21.88 -27.28 -19.42
N TRP A 28 -21.14 -26.48 -20.19
CA TRP A 28 -21.44 -26.21 -21.60
C TRP A 28 -20.82 -27.24 -22.56
N LEU A 29 -19.76 -27.94 -22.15
CA LEU A 29 -19.07 -28.94 -22.98
C LEU A 29 -19.69 -30.34 -22.95
N LYS A 30 -20.67 -30.62 -22.07
CA LYS A 30 -21.34 -31.95 -22.01
C LYS A 30 -22.38 -32.20 -23.10
N ARG A 31 -22.66 -31.21 -23.97
CA ARG A 31 -23.78 -31.28 -24.94
C ARG A 31 -23.35 -31.52 -26.40
N LEU A 32 -22.06 -31.57 -26.69
CA LEU A 32 -21.53 -31.86 -28.02
C LEU A 32 -20.46 -32.95 -27.94
N ILE A 33 -20.89 -34.18 -28.21
CA ILE A 33 -20.08 -35.33 -28.66
C ILE A 33 -19.43 -36.16 -27.53
N GLY A 34 -19.81 -37.44 -27.49
CA GLY A 34 -19.29 -38.44 -26.56
C GLY A 34 -17.84 -38.83 -26.82
N ARG A 35 -17.24 -39.41 -25.77
CA ARG A 35 -15.84 -39.83 -25.58
C ARG A 35 -14.87 -38.72 -25.15
N THR A 36 -14.72 -38.62 -23.84
CA THR A 36 -13.63 -37.98 -23.11
C THR A 36 -12.27 -38.59 -23.46
N LYS A 37 -11.54 -37.96 -24.38
CA LYS A 37 -10.07 -38.00 -24.35
C LYS A 37 -9.60 -36.69 -23.73
N LYS A 38 -8.99 -36.77 -22.54
CA LYS A 38 -8.19 -35.67 -21.98
C LYS A 38 -7.15 -35.31 -23.04
N VAL A 39 -7.33 -34.16 -23.69
CA VAL A 39 -6.26 -33.56 -24.50
C VAL A 39 -5.33 -32.88 -23.50
N THR A 40 -4.22 -33.54 -23.15
CA THR A 40 -3.08 -32.83 -22.57
C THR A 40 -2.49 -32.01 -23.71
N VAL A 41 -2.73 -30.70 -23.69
CA VAL A 41 -2.08 -29.80 -24.63
C VAL A 41 -0.65 -29.60 -24.11
N ASP A 42 0.25 -30.47 -24.58
CA ASP A 42 1.68 -30.39 -24.26
C ASP A 42 2.34 -29.43 -25.24
N TRP A 43 2.92 -28.35 -24.71
CA TRP A 43 3.43 -27.27 -25.53
C TRP A 43 4.96 -27.29 -25.63
N PRO A 44 5.53 -26.97 -26.81
CA PRO A 44 6.98 -26.91 -27.00
C PRO A 44 7.57 -25.70 -26.25
N PHE A 45 8.78 -25.85 -25.72
CA PHE A 45 9.49 -24.77 -25.03
C PHE A 45 9.52 -23.48 -25.88
N PRO A 46 9.22 -22.30 -25.30
CA PRO A 46 8.88 -21.12 -26.09
C PRO A 46 10.09 -20.44 -26.74
N PHE A 47 11.32 -20.75 -26.32
CA PHE A 47 12.54 -20.14 -26.85
C PHE A 47 13.29 -21.07 -27.79
N ASN A 48 13.87 -20.51 -28.85
CA ASN A 48 14.73 -21.21 -29.80
C ASN A 48 15.85 -20.27 -30.25
N GLU A 49 17.03 -20.82 -30.51
CA GLU A 49 18.16 -20.05 -31.06
C GLU A 49 17.80 -19.41 -32.40
N ASN A 50 18.31 -18.20 -32.62
CA ASN A 50 18.13 -17.42 -33.85
C ASN A 50 16.67 -17.10 -34.23
N LYS A 51 15.74 -17.13 -33.26
CA LYS A 51 14.35 -16.69 -33.44
C LYS A 51 14.01 -15.48 -32.59
N LEU A 52 13.19 -14.60 -33.16
CA LEU A 52 12.59 -13.49 -32.42
C LEU A 52 11.53 -14.02 -31.46
N PHE A 53 11.42 -13.37 -30.30
CA PHE A 53 10.34 -13.57 -29.35
C PHE A 53 10.02 -12.23 -28.66
N VAL A 54 8.79 -12.12 -28.15
CA VAL A 54 8.37 -11.02 -27.28
C VAL A 54 8.14 -11.58 -25.89
N LEU A 55 8.94 -11.13 -24.92
CA LEU A 55 8.73 -11.43 -23.51
C LEU A 55 7.98 -10.29 -22.84
N THR A 56 6.82 -10.59 -22.27
CA THR A 56 6.02 -9.64 -21.49
C THR A 56 6.03 -10.06 -20.04
N LEU A 57 6.58 -9.19 -19.18
CA LEU A 57 6.49 -9.28 -17.73
C LEU A 57 5.37 -8.36 -17.24
N SER A 58 4.42 -8.90 -16.47
CA SER A 58 3.38 -8.12 -15.80
C SER A 58 3.33 -8.37 -14.30
N ALA A 59 2.95 -7.34 -13.54
CA ALA A 59 2.66 -7.44 -12.11
C ALA A 59 1.15 -7.66 -11.93
N GLY A 60 0.77 -8.81 -11.39
CA GLY A 60 -0.61 -9.18 -11.05
C GLY A 60 -0.94 -8.92 -9.58
N LEU A 61 -2.07 -9.47 -9.11
CA LEU A 61 -2.48 -9.30 -7.72
C LEU A 61 -1.61 -10.14 -6.77
N GLU A 62 -1.20 -11.33 -7.23
CA GLU A 62 -0.51 -12.33 -6.39
C GLU A 62 0.98 -12.49 -6.73
N GLY A 63 1.48 -11.81 -7.78
CA GLY A 63 2.88 -11.89 -8.16
C GLY A 63 3.17 -11.42 -9.59
N TYR A 64 4.32 -11.84 -10.11
CA TYR A 64 4.77 -11.56 -11.46
C TYR A 64 4.32 -12.65 -12.44
N HIS A 65 3.88 -12.26 -13.63
CA HIS A 65 3.51 -13.18 -14.70
C HIS A 65 4.35 -12.92 -15.94
N PHE A 66 4.77 -14.00 -16.58
CA PHE A 66 5.60 -14.00 -17.77
C PHE A 66 4.81 -14.58 -18.93
N ASN A 67 4.76 -13.84 -20.03
CA ASN A 67 4.18 -14.30 -21.29
C ASN A 67 5.23 -14.24 -22.39
N VAL A 68 5.25 -15.24 -23.27
CA VAL A 68 6.09 -15.25 -24.47
C VAL A 68 5.17 -15.29 -25.68
N ASP A 69 5.35 -14.36 -26.61
CA ASP A 69 4.55 -14.21 -27.83
C ASP A 69 3.03 -14.18 -27.56
N GLY A 70 2.64 -13.52 -26.48
CA GLY A 70 1.24 -13.37 -26.07
C GLY A 70 0.65 -14.55 -25.32
N ARG A 71 1.43 -15.62 -25.07
CA ARG A 71 1.00 -16.78 -24.30
C ARG A 71 1.65 -16.81 -22.92
N HIS A 72 0.86 -17.09 -21.89
CA HIS A 72 1.33 -17.25 -20.51
C HIS A 72 2.29 -18.43 -20.38
N VAL A 73 3.38 -18.25 -19.63
CA VAL A 73 4.45 -19.25 -19.47
C VAL A 73 4.69 -19.61 -18.01
N ALA A 74 4.76 -18.61 -17.14
CA ALA A 74 5.07 -18.80 -15.72
C ALA A 74 4.56 -17.62 -14.87
N SER A 75 4.39 -17.90 -13.57
CA SER A 75 4.02 -16.93 -12.54
C SER A 75 4.84 -17.16 -11.28
N PHE A 76 5.30 -16.08 -10.65
CA PHE A 76 6.09 -16.11 -9.42
C PHE A 76 5.48 -15.19 -8.37
N PRO A 77 5.35 -15.61 -7.10
CA PRO A 77 4.86 -14.73 -6.05
C PRO A 77 5.81 -13.56 -5.80
N TYR A 78 5.29 -12.48 -5.21
CA TYR A 78 6.12 -11.37 -4.75
C TYR A 78 7.17 -11.84 -3.72
N ARG A 79 8.37 -11.27 -3.80
CA ARG A 79 9.43 -11.55 -2.81
C ARG A 79 9.12 -10.82 -1.51
N THR A 80 9.26 -11.51 -0.39
CA THR A 80 9.13 -10.91 0.93
C THR A 80 10.17 -9.80 1.11
N GLY A 81 9.74 -8.60 1.51
CA GLY A 81 10.62 -7.43 1.73
C GLY A 81 11.01 -6.67 0.45
N PHE A 82 10.36 -6.95 -0.68
CA PHE A 82 10.54 -6.20 -1.91
C PHE A 82 9.17 -5.90 -2.52
N THR A 83 8.76 -4.64 -2.45
CA THR A 83 7.51 -4.13 -3.01
C THR A 83 7.68 -3.82 -4.50
N LEU A 84 6.57 -3.67 -5.22
CA LEU A 84 6.61 -3.20 -6.62
C LEU A 84 7.27 -1.82 -6.76
N GLU A 85 7.19 -1.01 -5.70
CA GLU A 85 7.73 0.36 -5.64
C GLU A 85 9.27 0.37 -5.55
N ASP A 86 9.86 -0.70 -5.00
CA ASP A 86 11.31 -0.86 -4.90
C ASP A 86 11.98 -1.15 -6.25
N ALA A 87 11.20 -1.56 -7.27
CA ALA A 87 11.68 -1.86 -8.61
C ALA A 87 11.96 -0.57 -9.41
N THR A 88 13.17 -0.04 -9.27
CA THR A 88 13.58 1.23 -9.90
C THR A 88 14.28 1.07 -11.25
N GLY A 89 14.65 -0.15 -11.64
CA GLY A 89 15.39 -0.40 -12.87
C GLY A 89 15.20 -1.81 -13.42
N LEU A 90 15.44 -1.94 -14.73
CA LEU A 90 15.44 -3.21 -15.45
C LEU A 90 16.85 -3.52 -15.94
N THR A 91 17.33 -4.74 -15.70
CA THR A 91 18.60 -5.21 -16.25
C THR A 91 18.37 -6.55 -16.96
N VAL A 92 18.74 -6.62 -18.23
CA VAL A 92 18.71 -7.85 -19.03
C VAL A 92 20.15 -8.34 -19.20
N LYS A 93 20.42 -9.62 -18.91
CA LYS A 93 21.74 -10.25 -19.02
C LYS A 93 21.61 -11.60 -19.73
N GLY A 94 22.68 -12.03 -20.40
CA GLY A 94 22.77 -13.32 -21.09
C GLY A 94 23.01 -13.16 -22.59
N ASN A 95 22.92 -14.28 -23.33
CA ASN A 95 23.17 -14.33 -24.77
C ASN A 95 21.90 -14.03 -25.56
N ILE A 96 21.39 -12.82 -25.43
CA ILE A 96 20.18 -12.35 -26.11
C ILE A 96 20.50 -11.00 -26.76
N ASP A 97 20.11 -10.84 -28.03
CA ASP A 97 20.16 -9.54 -28.70
C ASP A 97 18.84 -8.79 -28.48
N VAL A 98 18.92 -7.62 -27.83
CA VAL A 98 17.73 -6.86 -27.41
C VAL A 98 17.42 -5.81 -28.48
N HIS A 99 16.40 -6.09 -29.28
CA HIS A 99 15.97 -5.17 -30.32
C HIS A 99 15.28 -3.90 -29.78
N SER A 100 14.36 -4.07 -28.82
CA SER A 100 13.59 -2.96 -28.24
C SER A 100 12.99 -3.36 -26.89
N ILE A 101 12.81 -2.37 -26.02
CA ILE A 101 12.13 -2.53 -24.73
C ILE A 101 10.97 -1.53 -24.66
N PHE A 102 9.79 -2.01 -24.26
CA PHE A 102 8.62 -1.18 -24.03
C PHE A 102 8.07 -1.43 -22.63
N ALA A 103 7.68 -0.35 -21.96
CA ALA A 103 6.92 -0.42 -20.72
C ALA A 103 5.53 0.16 -20.97
N ALA A 104 4.50 -0.65 -20.75
CA ALA A 104 3.10 -0.29 -20.95
C ALA A 104 2.32 -0.49 -19.64
N SER A 105 1.19 0.21 -19.49
CA SER A 105 0.33 0.12 -18.29
C SER A 105 1.09 0.32 -16.97
N LEU A 106 2.20 1.07 -17.00
CA LEU A 106 2.82 1.60 -15.80
C LEU A 106 1.74 2.39 -15.06
N PRO A 107 1.57 2.20 -13.74
CA PRO A 107 0.61 3.01 -12.99
C PRO A 107 0.91 4.48 -13.27
N SER A 108 -0.05 5.21 -13.83
CA SER A 108 0.07 6.67 -13.96
C SER A 108 0.05 7.34 -12.58
N THR A 109 -0.38 6.61 -11.55
CA THR A 109 -0.44 6.99 -10.14
C THR A 109 -0.13 5.81 -9.22
N HIS A 110 0.42 6.12 -8.06
CA HIS A 110 0.88 5.17 -7.03
C HIS A 110 -0.28 4.33 -6.43
N PRO A 111 -0.09 3.03 -6.13
CA PRO A 111 -1.13 2.15 -5.55
C PRO A 111 -1.60 2.53 -4.12
N SER A 112 -0.97 3.52 -3.47
CA SER A 112 -1.47 4.14 -2.23
C SER A 112 -2.61 5.16 -2.46
N ILE A 113 -3.06 5.35 -3.70
CA ILE A 113 -4.21 6.19 -4.07
C ILE A 113 -5.23 5.24 -4.75
N SER A 114 -6.35 4.84 -4.14
CA SER A 114 -7.30 5.68 -3.43
C SER A 114 -7.97 5.00 -2.21
N PRO A 115 -7.62 5.42 -0.97
CA PRO A 115 -8.41 5.08 0.22
C PRO A 115 -9.67 5.98 0.36
N GLN A 116 -9.86 6.96 -0.53
CA GLN A 116 -11.00 7.89 -0.51
C GLN A 116 -12.37 7.21 -0.69
N GLN A 117 -12.45 6.00 -1.27
CA GLN A 117 -13.75 5.34 -1.49
C GLN A 117 -14.35 4.67 -0.24
N HIS A 118 -13.57 4.42 0.83
CA HIS A 118 -14.05 3.77 2.06
C HIS A 118 -13.86 4.59 3.35
N LEU A 119 -13.24 5.77 3.25
CA LEU A 119 -12.97 6.63 4.40
C LEU A 119 -13.88 7.85 4.37
N GLU A 120 -15.05 7.69 4.98
CA GLU A 120 -16.04 8.76 5.11
C GLU A 120 -15.56 9.89 6.05
N PHE A 121 -15.74 11.13 5.58
CA PHE A 121 -15.61 12.34 6.39
C PHE A 121 -16.85 12.46 7.30
N SER A 122 -16.77 11.88 8.49
CA SER A 122 -17.86 11.89 9.46
C SER A 122 -17.57 12.85 10.60
N ALA A 123 -18.58 13.63 11.01
CA ALA A 123 -18.46 14.59 12.10
C ALA A 123 -18.05 13.96 13.45
N ARG A 124 -18.32 12.66 13.66
CA ARG A 124 -17.93 11.91 14.86
C ARG A 124 -16.41 11.69 15.00
N TRP A 125 -15.66 11.88 13.92
CA TRP A 125 -14.21 11.73 13.87
C TRP A 125 -13.47 13.06 13.99
N ARG A 126 -14.18 14.19 14.06
CA ARG A 126 -13.56 15.50 14.25
C ARG A 126 -12.96 15.60 15.64
N ALA A 127 -11.80 16.21 15.75
CA ALA A 127 -11.23 16.50 17.05
C ALA A 127 -12.10 17.49 17.82
N PRO A 128 -12.21 17.34 19.14
CA PRO A 128 -12.79 18.36 19.98
C PRO A 128 -11.91 19.62 19.96
N PRO A 129 -12.51 20.80 20.20
CA PRO A 129 -11.75 22.03 20.45
C PRO A 129 -10.75 21.84 21.58
N LEU A 130 -9.64 22.59 21.51
CA LEU A 130 -8.68 22.61 22.61
C LEU A 130 -9.36 23.21 23.86
N PRO A 131 -9.18 22.60 25.04
CA PRO A 131 -9.68 23.16 26.28
C PRO A 131 -8.86 24.40 26.64
N GLU A 132 -9.46 25.32 27.41
CA GLU A 132 -8.76 26.54 27.83
C GLU A 132 -7.62 26.23 28.82
N PHE A 133 -7.78 25.21 29.67
CA PHE A 133 -6.78 24.75 30.64
C PHE A 133 -6.97 23.25 30.95
N GLY A 134 -5.92 22.57 31.42
CA GLY A 134 -6.05 21.24 32.03
C GLY A 134 -5.89 20.04 31.09
N VAL A 135 -5.01 20.12 30.09
CA VAL A 135 -4.60 18.93 29.32
C VAL A 135 -3.51 18.19 30.08
N GLU A 136 -3.79 16.95 30.47
CA GLU A 136 -2.83 16.13 31.21
C GLU A 136 -1.75 15.56 30.28
N LEU A 137 -2.17 15.08 29.11
CA LEU A 137 -1.30 14.49 28.10
C LEU A 137 -1.60 15.05 26.72
N PHE A 138 -0.56 15.55 26.06
CA PHE A 138 -0.56 15.85 24.64
C PHE A 138 0.18 14.77 23.85
N ILE A 139 -0.43 14.25 22.79
CA ILE A 139 0.14 13.25 21.89
C ILE A 139 0.33 13.89 20.51
N GLY A 140 1.58 14.16 20.15
CA GLY A 140 1.97 14.57 18.81
C GLY A 140 2.26 13.35 17.93
N ILE A 141 1.49 13.17 16.86
CA ILE A 141 1.61 12.03 15.96
C ILE A 141 2.32 12.48 14.69
N LEU A 142 3.48 11.91 14.38
CA LEU A 142 4.14 12.16 13.11
C LEU A 142 3.36 11.51 11.97
N SER A 143 3.15 12.26 10.89
CA SER A 143 2.50 11.76 9.69
C SER A 143 3.02 12.47 8.43
N ALA A 144 2.64 12.00 7.26
CA ALA A 144 3.04 12.55 5.95
C ALA A 144 1.82 12.95 5.12
N GLY A 145 2.01 13.86 4.15
CA GLY A 145 0.89 14.44 3.38
C GLY A 145 -0.02 13.40 2.71
N ASN A 146 0.55 12.30 2.23
CA ASN A 146 -0.14 11.18 1.58
C ASN A 146 -0.68 10.10 2.54
N HIS A 147 -0.43 10.20 3.85
CA HIS A 147 -0.85 9.19 4.84
C HIS A 147 -2.30 9.39 5.33
N PHE A 148 -3.21 9.66 4.40
CA PHE A 148 -4.62 9.90 4.75
C PHE A 148 -5.27 8.66 5.38
N ALA A 149 -4.91 7.45 4.91
CA ALA A 149 -5.52 6.21 5.39
C ALA A 149 -5.10 5.89 6.83
N GLU A 150 -3.83 6.09 7.14
CA GLU A 150 -3.19 5.90 8.43
C GLU A 150 -3.83 6.83 9.45
N ARG A 151 -3.92 8.14 9.14
CA ARG A 151 -4.62 9.11 10.00
C ARG A 151 -6.07 8.72 10.23
N MET A 152 -6.79 8.26 9.21
CA MET A 152 -8.17 7.80 9.39
C MET A 152 -8.28 6.51 10.21
N ALA A 153 -7.33 5.59 10.12
CA ALA A 153 -7.29 4.40 10.96
C ALA A 153 -7.09 4.79 12.44
N VAL A 154 -6.18 5.71 12.71
CA VAL A 154 -5.95 6.28 14.04
C VAL A 154 -7.20 6.99 14.57
N ARG A 155 -7.81 7.88 13.77
CA ARG A 155 -9.07 8.57 14.11
C ARG A 155 -10.20 7.62 14.47
N LYS A 156 -10.35 6.52 13.72
CA LYS A 156 -11.42 5.53 13.92
C LYS A 156 -11.15 4.53 15.05
N SER A 157 -9.92 4.48 15.56
CA SER A 157 -9.48 3.53 16.58
C SER A 157 -9.23 4.23 17.91
N TRP A 158 -7.98 4.35 18.35
CA TRP A 158 -7.63 4.77 19.70
C TRP A 158 -7.91 6.25 19.96
N MET A 159 -7.98 7.11 18.92
CA MET A 159 -8.46 8.49 19.08
C MET A 159 -9.95 8.57 19.47
N GLN A 160 -10.68 7.45 19.46
CA GLN A 160 -12.07 7.38 19.94
C GLN A 160 -12.20 7.13 21.43
N HIS A 161 -11.08 7.01 22.15
CA HIS A 161 -11.06 6.82 23.58
C HIS A 161 -11.77 7.98 24.32
N SER A 162 -12.40 7.68 25.44
CA SER A 162 -13.19 8.64 26.21
C SER A 162 -12.37 9.86 26.64
N LEU A 163 -11.12 9.64 27.09
CA LEU A 163 -10.20 10.70 27.53
C LEU A 163 -9.83 11.70 26.42
N ILE A 164 -9.79 11.23 25.16
CA ILE A 164 -9.56 12.12 24.01
C ILE A 164 -10.83 12.90 23.67
N LYS A 165 -11.99 12.25 23.78
CA LYS A 165 -13.29 12.88 23.55
C LYS A 165 -13.67 13.90 24.61
N SER A 166 -13.19 13.74 25.84
CA SER A 166 -13.34 14.70 26.93
C SER A 166 -12.29 15.83 26.92
N SER A 167 -11.32 15.79 26.00
CA SER A 167 -10.19 16.72 25.90
C SER A 167 -9.22 16.70 27.09
N GLU A 168 -9.25 15.67 27.93
CA GLU A 168 -8.26 15.43 28.99
C GLU A 168 -6.91 15.01 28.38
N VAL A 169 -6.98 14.26 27.28
CA VAL A 169 -5.86 13.94 26.39
C VAL A 169 -6.11 14.59 25.03
N VAL A 170 -5.09 15.27 24.50
CA VAL A 170 -5.18 15.90 23.17
C VAL A 170 -4.23 15.20 22.21
N ALA A 171 -4.75 14.72 21.08
CA ALA A 171 -3.93 14.15 20.01
C ALA A 171 -4.00 15.01 18.74
N ARG A 172 -2.85 15.26 18.10
CA ARG A 172 -2.74 16.03 16.85
C ARG A 172 -1.71 15.40 15.91
N PHE A 173 -2.02 15.38 14.62
CA PHE A 173 -1.09 14.96 13.57
C PHE A 173 -0.19 16.12 13.14
N PHE A 174 1.11 15.87 13.03
CA PHE A 174 2.08 16.84 12.54
C PHE A 174 2.53 16.42 11.14
N VAL A 175 2.16 17.23 10.16
CA VAL A 175 2.35 16.93 8.74
C VAL A 175 3.10 18.06 8.06
N ALA A 176 4.21 17.74 7.40
CA ALA A 176 4.97 18.69 6.59
C ALA A 176 4.38 18.79 5.17
N LEU A 177 4.76 19.83 4.44
CA LEU A 177 4.32 20.03 3.07
C LEU A 177 4.96 18.99 2.14
N HIS A 178 4.16 18.37 1.28
CA HIS A 178 4.65 17.44 0.26
C HIS A 178 5.11 18.18 -1.00
N HIS A 179 6.07 17.64 -1.74
CA HIS A 179 6.52 18.20 -3.04
C HIS A 179 5.43 18.26 -4.12
N LYS A 180 4.32 17.55 -3.93
CA LYS A 180 3.21 17.46 -4.90
C LYS A 180 2.10 18.37 -4.39
N ILE A 181 1.71 19.34 -5.20
CA ILE A 181 0.75 20.37 -4.83
C ILE A 181 -0.63 19.75 -4.60
N GLU A 182 -0.96 18.70 -5.33
CA GLU A 182 -2.22 17.97 -5.23
C GLU A 182 -2.38 17.33 -3.84
N ILE A 183 -1.30 16.75 -3.31
CA ILE A 183 -1.28 16.17 -1.96
C ILE A 183 -1.51 17.26 -0.91
N ASN A 184 -0.86 18.41 -1.05
CA ASN A 184 -1.06 19.53 -0.13
C ASN A 184 -2.48 20.12 -0.19
N SER A 185 -3.10 20.14 -1.37
CA SER A 185 -4.48 20.57 -1.54
C SER A 185 -5.44 19.65 -0.77
N GLU A 186 -5.28 18.33 -0.90
CA GLU A 186 -6.10 17.37 -0.16
C GLU A 186 -5.84 17.41 1.35
N LEU A 187 -4.57 17.55 1.76
CA LEU A 187 -4.19 17.70 3.17
C LEU A 187 -4.85 18.93 3.80
N LYS A 188 -4.92 20.06 3.09
CA LYS A 188 -5.58 21.28 3.59
C LYS A 188 -7.08 21.07 3.80
N LYS A 189 -7.76 20.40 2.86
CA LYS A 189 -9.18 20.06 3.01
C LYS A 189 -9.43 19.14 4.20
N GLU A 190 -8.55 18.16 4.39
CA GLU A 190 -8.59 17.27 5.55
C GLU A 190 -8.37 18.03 6.85
N ALA A 191 -7.34 18.88 6.92
CA ALA A 191 -7.02 19.68 8.10
C ALA A 191 -8.18 20.61 8.50
N GLU A 192 -8.81 21.25 7.50
CA GLU A 192 -9.99 22.09 7.70
C GLU A 192 -11.19 21.30 8.24
N PHE A 193 -11.40 20.07 7.76
CA PHE A 193 -12.53 19.26 8.17
C PHE A 193 -12.37 18.64 9.56
N PHE A 194 -11.22 18.01 9.84
CA PHE A 194 -11.02 17.24 11.08
C PHE A 194 -10.50 18.10 12.24
N GLY A 195 -9.81 19.21 11.96
CA GLY A 195 -9.29 20.12 12.97
C GLY A 195 -8.18 19.53 13.85
N ASP A 196 -7.59 18.40 13.42
CA ASP A 196 -6.61 17.64 14.19
C ASP A 196 -5.21 17.58 13.55
N ILE A 197 -5.00 18.35 12.48
CA ILE A 197 -3.72 18.42 11.76
C ILE A 197 -3.04 19.77 12.01
N VAL A 198 -1.80 19.71 12.49
CA VAL A 198 -0.86 20.83 12.54
C VAL A 198 0.06 20.71 11.33
N ILE A 199 -0.13 21.62 10.37
CA ILE A 199 0.74 21.71 9.19
C ILE A 199 1.96 22.55 9.53
N VAL A 200 3.14 21.95 9.41
CA VAL A 200 4.42 22.60 9.69
C VAL A 200 5.02 23.21 8.41
N PRO A 201 5.68 24.38 8.47
CA PRO A 201 6.03 25.18 7.30
C PRO A 201 7.34 24.74 6.62
N TYR A 202 7.59 23.45 6.48
CA TYR A 202 8.74 22.90 5.77
C TYR A 202 8.34 21.71 4.90
N MET A 203 9.23 21.36 3.96
CA MET A 203 9.03 20.25 3.04
C MET A 203 9.28 18.91 3.72
N ASP A 204 8.46 17.91 3.42
CA ASP A 204 8.54 16.59 4.02
C ASP A 204 9.77 15.83 3.53
N ASN A 205 10.63 15.46 4.48
CA ASN A 205 11.81 14.65 4.26
C ASN A 205 12.09 13.89 5.58
N TYR A 206 12.48 12.61 5.46
CA TYR A 206 12.86 11.77 6.59
C TYR A 206 13.92 12.42 7.48
N ASP A 207 14.91 13.10 6.89
CA ASP A 207 15.97 13.79 7.63
C ASP A 207 15.44 14.96 8.50
N LEU A 208 14.21 15.42 8.24
CA LEU A 208 13.57 16.54 8.94
C LEU A 208 12.54 16.08 9.98
N VAL A 209 12.48 14.78 10.29
CA VAL A 209 11.67 14.23 11.40
C VAL A 209 11.97 14.92 12.73
N VAL A 210 13.23 15.31 12.94
CA VAL A 210 13.65 16.06 14.14
C VAL A 210 12.92 17.41 14.23
N LEU A 211 12.74 18.12 13.12
CA LEU A 211 11.99 19.38 13.10
C LEU A 211 10.50 19.17 13.42
N LYS A 212 9.90 18.07 12.97
CA LYS A 212 8.52 17.71 13.34
C LYS A 212 8.41 17.43 14.84
N THR A 213 9.42 16.77 15.39
CA THR A 213 9.48 16.48 16.83
C THR A 213 9.60 17.76 17.65
N VAL A 214 10.44 18.71 17.23
CA VAL A 214 10.52 20.03 17.89
C VAL A 214 9.20 20.77 17.81
N ALA A 215 8.53 20.78 16.65
CA ALA A 215 7.22 21.41 16.50
C ALA A 215 6.15 20.77 17.40
N ILE A 216 6.18 19.44 17.60
CA ILE A 216 5.33 18.75 18.58
C ILE A 216 5.57 19.30 19.98
N CYS A 217 6.83 19.40 20.41
CA CYS A 217 7.17 19.91 21.73
C CYS A 217 6.72 21.37 21.91
N GLU A 218 7.01 22.24 20.94
CA GLU A 218 6.60 23.65 20.98
C GLU A 218 5.09 23.81 21.05
N TYR A 219 4.34 23.03 20.25
CA TYR A 219 2.89 23.06 20.26
C TYR A 219 2.33 22.57 21.60
N GLY A 220 2.87 21.47 22.13
CA GLY A 220 2.47 20.91 23.42
C GLY A 220 2.69 21.89 24.57
N VAL A 221 3.83 22.60 24.58
CA VAL A 221 4.17 23.56 25.63
C VAL A 221 3.40 24.88 25.48
N HIS A 222 3.38 25.48 24.28
CA HIS A 222 2.92 26.85 24.10
C HIS A 222 1.48 26.97 23.64
N THR A 223 0.94 25.96 22.93
CA THR A 223 -0.43 26.00 22.41
C THR A 223 -1.38 25.18 23.27
N VAL A 224 -0.96 23.99 23.71
CA VAL A 224 -1.79 23.09 24.51
C VAL A 224 -1.56 23.29 26.02
N ALA A 225 -0.38 23.77 26.42
CA ALA A 225 0.05 23.87 27.82
C ALA A 225 -0.15 22.54 28.58
N ALA A 226 0.26 21.44 27.95
CA ALA A 226 0.05 20.10 28.49
C ALA A 226 1.04 19.76 29.62
N GLY A 227 0.58 18.98 30.60
CA GLY A 227 1.44 18.46 31.68
C GLY A 227 2.51 17.52 31.16
N ASN A 228 2.15 16.64 30.23
CA ASN A 228 3.06 15.68 29.58
C ASN A 228 2.93 15.74 28.06
N ILE A 229 4.03 15.42 27.36
CA ILE A 229 4.09 15.36 25.90
C ILE A 229 4.61 13.99 25.47
N MET A 230 3.82 13.30 24.65
CA MET A 230 4.19 12.05 23.99
C MET A 230 4.33 12.27 22.49
N LYS A 231 5.39 11.73 21.90
CA LYS A 231 5.54 11.59 20.45
C LYS A 231 5.13 10.18 20.03
N GLY A 232 4.37 10.06 18.95
CA GLY A 232 4.04 8.80 18.29
C GLY A 232 4.16 8.90 16.76
N ASP A 233 3.95 7.78 16.08
CA ASP A 233 3.88 7.68 14.62
C ASP A 233 2.46 7.25 14.20
N ASP A 234 2.08 7.52 12.94
CA ASP A 234 0.72 7.26 12.42
C ASP A 234 0.42 5.78 12.12
N ASP A 235 1.42 4.92 12.26
CA ASP A 235 1.33 3.47 12.20
C ASP A 235 1.30 2.80 13.60
N THR A 236 1.16 3.59 14.66
CA THR A 236 1.20 3.11 16.05
C THR A 236 -0.20 3.07 16.70
N PHE A 237 -0.42 2.06 17.57
CA PHE A 237 -1.57 2.01 18.48
C PHE A 237 -1.17 2.46 19.88
N VAL A 238 -1.93 3.40 20.46
CA VAL A 238 -1.71 3.90 21.82
C VAL A 238 -2.85 3.46 22.74
N ARG A 239 -2.51 2.76 23.83
CA ARG A 239 -3.45 2.42 24.90
C ARG A 239 -3.52 3.58 25.90
N VAL A 240 -4.36 4.57 25.58
CA VAL A 240 -4.41 5.90 26.22
C VAL A 240 -4.58 5.83 27.75
N ASP A 241 -5.45 4.96 28.24
CA ASP A 241 -5.71 4.72 29.65
C ASP A 241 -4.50 4.18 30.42
N ALA A 242 -3.63 3.42 29.78
CA ALA A 242 -2.41 2.97 30.44
C ALA A 242 -1.33 4.05 30.48
N VAL A 243 -1.19 4.84 29.41
CA VAL A 243 -0.15 5.87 29.32
C VAL A 243 -0.39 7.01 30.31
N ILE A 244 -1.65 7.37 30.58
CA ILE A 244 -1.98 8.44 31.52
C ILE A 244 -1.77 8.06 32.99
N ASN A 245 -1.71 6.75 33.30
CA ASN A 245 -1.60 6.24 34.67
C ASN A 245 -0.16 5.83 35.06
N GLU A 246 0.85 6.11 34.22
CA GLU A 246 2.27 5.92 34.55
C GLU A 246 2.86 7.13 35.30
#